data_AF-U6F3G1-F1
#
_entry.id   AF-U6F3G1-F1
#
_cell.length_a   1.000
_cell.length_b   1.000
_cell.length_c   1.000
_cell.angle_alpha   90.00
_cell.angle_beta   90.00
_cell.angle_gamma   90.00
#
_symmetry.space_group_name_H-M   'P 1'
#
loop_
_entity.id
_entity.type
_entity.pdbx_description
1 polymer ?
#
loop_
_entity_poly.entity_id
_entity_poly.type
_entity_poly.pdbx_seq_one_letter_code
_entity_poly.pdbx_strand_id
1 'polypeptide(L)'
;MLKGIKLRLYPNRTQQNQLEQMFGNDRFVWNQMLAMMNERYQNNKALPFLGKFKLNYLLKPLKKEYPFLKTSDSSSLQVVNEFLTQSWKR
;
A
#
# COMPACT_ATOMS: atom_id res chain seq x y z
N MET A 1 19.64 -17.33 -23.33
CA MET A 1 19.13 -18.29 -22.31
C MET A 1 19.09 -17.56 -20.96
N LEU A 2 17.90 -17.27 -20.42
CA LEU A 2 17.79 -16.64 -19.10
C LEU A 2 18.04 -17.71 -18.02
N LYS A 3 19.05 -17.51 -17.18
CA LYS A 3 19.31 -18.36 -16.01
C LYS A 3 18.61 -17.73 -14.79
N GLY A 4 17.64 -18.43 -14.22
CA GLY A 4 17.00 -18.03 -12.97
C GLY A 4 17.79 -18.52 -11.76
N ILE A 5 17.90 -17.68 -10.73
CA ILE A 5 18.45 -18.07 -9.42
C ILE A 5 17.27 -18.28 -8.47
N LYS A 6 17.18 -19.47 -7.86
CA LYS A 6 16.17 -19.78 -6.83
C LYS A 6 16.77 -19.54 -5.46
N LEU A 7 16.23 -18.58 -4.72
CA LEU A 7 16.64 -18.24 -3.36
C LEU A 7 15.52 -18.59 -2.37
N ARG A 8 15.90 -19.01 -1.17
CA ARG A 8 15.00 -19.15 -0.01
C ARG A 8 15.53 -18.27 1.11
N LEU A 9 14.68 -17.43 1.67
CA LEU A 9 15.00 -16.59 2.81
C LEU A 9 14.76 -17.36 4.11
N TYR A 10 15.63 -17.18 5.09
CA TYR A 10 15.49 -17.72 6.45
C TYR A 10 15.58 -16.54 7.45
N PRO A 11 14.52 -15.73 7.56
CA PRO A 11 14.54 -14.56 8.42
C PRO A 11 14.65 -14.96 9.89
N ASN A 12 15.47 -14.23 10.65
CA ASN A 12 15.48 -14.33 12.11
C ASN A 12 14.22 -13.70 12.72
N ARG A 13 14.03 -13.82 14.03
CA ARG A 13 12.81 -13.36 14.71
C ARG A 13 12.55 -11.86 14.53
N THR A 14 13.59 -11.03 14.56
CA THR A 14 13.46 -9.59 14.31
C THR A 14 12.97 -9.30 12.90
N GLN A 15 13.52 -10.00 11.91
CA GLN A 15 13.12 -9.85 10.50
C GLN A 15 11.69 -10.35 10.27
N GLN A 16 11.28 -11.45 10.91
CA GLN A 16 9.90 -11.94 10.84
C GLN A 16 8.91 -10.88 11.37
N ASN A 17 9.19 -10.32 12.55
CA ASN A 17 8.37 -9.26 13.13
C ASN A 17 8.29 -8.02 12.21
N GLN A 18 9.41 -7.63 11.58
CA GLN A 18 9.44 -6.51 10.64
C GLN A 18 8.59 -6.79 9.39
N LEU A 19 8.66 -8.01 8.85
CA LEU A 19 7.84 -8.43 7.72
C LEU A 19 6.35 -8.44 8.08
N GLU A 20 5.98 -9.00 9.23
CA GLU A 20 4.61 -8.99 9.74
C GLU A 20 4.07 -7.55 9.90
N GLN A 21 4.86 -6.66 10.49
CA GLN A 21 4.51 -5.24 10.61
C GLN A 21 4.31 -4.59 9.24
N MET A 22 5.20 -4.87 8.28
CA MET A 22 5.10 -4.35 6.90
C MET A 22 3.83 -4.84 6.21
N PHE A 23 3.54 -6.14 6.25
CA PHE A 23 2.34 -6.71 5.65
C PHE A 23 1.06 -6.16 6.32
N GLY A 24 1.08 -5.99 7.63
CA GLY A 24 -0.01 -5.35 8.37
C GLY A 24 -0.25 -3.91 7.92
N ASN A 25 0.83 -3.13 7.76
CA ASN A 25 0.77 -1.75 7.30
C ASN A 25 0.29 -1.64 5.86
N ASP A 26 0.77 -2.50 4.97
CA ASP A 26 0.32 -2.57 3.57
C ASP A 26 -1.18 -2.85 3.49
N ARG A 27 -1.66 -3.82 4.26
CA ARG A 27 -3.09 -4.17 4.34
C ARG A 27 -3.93 -3.02 4.90
N PHE A 28 -3.42 -2.34 5.93
CA PHE A 28 -4.08 -1.18 6.50
C PHE A 28 -4.23 -0.06 5.47
N VAL A 29 -3.15 0.30 4.78
CA VAL A 29 -3.17 1.34 3.75
C VAL A 29 -4.13 0.99 2.62
N TRP A 30 -4.12 -0.25 2.12
CA TRP A 30 -5.07 -0.70 1.11
C TRP A 30 -6.52 -0.45 1.54
N ASN A 31 -6.88 -0.91 2.75
CA ASN A 31 -8.24 -0.79 3.25
C ASN A 31 -8.67 0.67 3.41
N GLN A 32 -7.79 1.53 3.94
CA GLN A 32 -8.07 2.96 4.10
C GLN A 32 -8.28 3.66 2.75
N MET A 33 -7.40 3.41 1.78
CA MET A 33 -7.50 4.03 0.45
C MET A 33 -8.72 3.51 -0.31
N LEU A 34 -9.03 2.21 -0.23
CA LEU A 34 -10.21 1.62 -0.84
C LEU A 34 -11.49 2.20 -0.24
N ALA A 35 -11.58 2.30 1.10
CA ALA A 35 -12.75 2.89 1.77
C ALA A 35 -12.98 4.34 1.32
N MET A 36 -11.93 5.16 1.32
CA MET A 36 -11.98 6.55 0.84
C MET A 36 -12.45 6.63 -0.62
N MET A 37 -11.92 5.77 -1.49
CA MET A 37 -12.30 5.77 -2.91
C MET A 37 -13.75 5.33 -3.12
N ASN A 38 -14.21 4.34 -2.36
CA ASN A 38 -15.61 3.90 -2.37
C ASN A 38 -16.54 5.02 -1.92
N GLU A 39 -16.23 5.69 -0.81
CA GLU A 39 -17.01 6.83 -0.31
C GLU A 39 -17.09 7.96 -1.34
N ARG A 40 -15.94 8.32 -1.93
CA ARG A 40 -15.89 9.33 -3.00
C ARG A 40 -16.75 8.97 -4.20
N TYR A 41 -16.76 7.69 -4.58
CA TYR A 41 -17.59 7.20 -5.69
C TYR A 41 -19.09 7.25 -5.35
N GLN A 42 -19.48 6.89 -4.12
CA GLN A 42 -20.88 7.00 -3.68
C GLN A 42 -21.33 8.46 -3.64
N ASN A 43 -20.47 9.37 -3.19
CA ASN A 43 -20.76 10.81 -3.13
C ASN A 43 -20.88 11.44 -4.51
N ASN A 44 -20.05 11.04 -5.49
CA ASN A 44 -20.16 11.50 -6.86
C ASN A 44 -19.57 10.49 -7.86
N LYS A 45 -20.47 9.78 -8.55
CA LYS A 45 -20.13 8.75 -9.55
C LYS A 45 -19.44 9.29 -10.80
N ALA A 46 -19.56 10.58 -11.10
CA ALA A 46 -18.92 11.20 -12.27
C ALA A 46 -17.43 11.52 -12.02
N LEU A 47 -16.98 11.46 -10.76
CA LEU A 47 -15.59 11.75 -10.45
C LEU A 47 -14.67 10.59 -10.83
N PRO A 48 -13.55 10.86 -11.54
CA PRO A 48 -12.61 9.81 -11.93
C PRO A 48 -11.87 9.23 -10.72
N PHE A 49 -11.49 7.96 -10.79
CA PHE A 49 -10.64 7.34 -9.77
C PHE A 49 -9.30 8.09 -9.62
N LEU A 50 -8.78 8.17 -8.39
CA LEU A 50 -7.52 8.87 -8.15
C LEU A 50 -6.33 8.03 -8.66
N GLY A 51 -5.47 8.64 -9.46
CA GLY A 51 -4.23 7.99 -9.90
C GLY A 51 -3.21 7.82 -8.77
N LYS A 52 -2.22 6.94 -8.99
CA LYS A 52 -1.21 6.57 -7.97
C LYS A 52 -0.50 7.74 -7.31
N PHE A 53 -0.16 8.78 -8.09
CA PHE A 53 0.52 9.95 -7.54
C PHE A 53 -0.34 10.68 -6.50
N LYS A 54 -1.64 10.84 -6.77
CA LYS A 54 -2.58 11.48 -5.83
C LYS A 54 -2.72 10.65 -4.55
N LEU A 55 -2.84 9.33 -4.67
CA LEU A 55 -2.86 8.44 -3.51
C LEU A 55 -1.56 8.48 -2.70
N ASN A 56 -0.40 8.57 -3.37
CA ASN A 56 0.89 8.67 -2.69
C ASN A 56 1.06 9.97 -1.90
N TYR A 57 0.45 11.09 -2.35
CA TYR A 57 0.43 12.33 -1.56
C TYR A 57 -0.31 12.17 -0.22
N LEU A 58 -1.32 11.29 -0.16
CA LEU A 58 -2.08 11.01 1.05
C LEU A 58 -1.29 10.19 2.09
N LEU A 59 -0.20 9.53 1.71
CA LEU A 59 0.64 8.80 2.66
C LEU A 59 1.31 9.73 3.69
N LYS A 60 1.62 10.97 3.32
CA LYS A 60 2.21 11.95 4.24
C LYS A 60 1.27 12.28 5.43
N PRO A 61 0.02 12.74 5.21
CA PRO A 61 -0.91 12.96 6.31
C PRO A 61 -1.26 11.65 7.03
N LEU A 62 -1.44 10.53 6.31
CA LEU A 62 -1.75 9.24 6.93
C LEU A 62 -0.65 8.79 7.91
N LYS A 63 0.63 9.00 7.59
CA LYS A 63 1.74 8.72 8.51
C LYS A 63 1.81 9.68 9.71
N LYS A 64 1.19 10.85 9.64
CA LYS A 64 1.07 11.76 10.80
C LYS A 64 -0.01 11.26 11.75
N GLU A 65 -1.14 10.82 11.20
CA GLU A 65 -2.28 10.27 11.96
C GLU A 65 -1.98 8.89 12.54
N TYR A 66 -1.27 8.05 11.79
CA TYR A 66 -0.91 6.68 12.16
C TYR A 66 0.62 6.51 12.18
N PRO A 67 1.29 6.88 13.29
CA PRO A 67 2.77 6.82 13.38
C PRO A 67 3.36 5.44 13.14
N PHE A 68 2.62 4.36 13.41
CA PHE A 68 3.09 2.99 13.17
C PHE A 68 3.41 2.72 11.70
N LEU A 69 2.83 3.47 10.75
CA LEU A 69 3.16 3.38 9.32
C LEU A 69 4.58 3.86 8.98
N LYS A 70 5.26 4.55 9.91
CA LYS A 70 6.67 4.95 9.75
C LYS A 70 7.64 3.79 10.00
N THR A 71 7.17 2.70 10.60
CA THR A 71 7.98 1.50 10.87
C THR A 71 8.20 0.63 9.63
N SER A 72 7.50 0.94 8.53
CA SER A 72 7.62 0.24 7.25
C SER A 72 8.20 1.15 6.17
N ASP A 73 8.88 0.52 5.22
CA ASP A 73 9.48 1.22 4.09
C ASP A 73 8.41 1.95 3.25
N SER A 74 8.69 3.18 2.82
CA SER A 74 7.69 3.97 2.11
C SER A 74 7.37 3.42 0.71
N SER A 75 8.27 2.66 0.08
CA SER A 75 8.03 2.07 -1.23
C SER A 75 6.98 0.97 -1.17
N SER A 76 6.91 0.19 -0.09
CA SER A 76 5.86 -0.83 0.12
C SER A 76 4.46 -0.21 0.03
N LEU A 77 4.22 0.86 0.79
CA LEU A 77 2.94 1.58 0.78
C LEU A 77 2.61 2.22 -0.58
N GLN A 78 3.62 2.66 -1.33
CA GLN A 78 3.43 3.21 -2.68
C GLN A 78 3.05 2.11 -3.69
N VAL A 79 3.63 0.92 -3.55
CA VAL A 79 3.27 -0.26 -4.36
C VAL A 79 1.82 -0.68 -4.08
N VAL A 80 1.37 -0.62 -2.82
CA VAL A 80 -0.04 -0.87 -2.47
C VAL A 80 -0.99 0.09 -3.21
N ASN A 81 -0.68 1.39 -3.24
CA ASN A 81 -1.46 2.37 -4.00
C ASN A 81 -1.43 2.09 -5.51
N GLU A 82 -0.30 1.65 -6.03
CA GLU A 82 -0.18 1.25 -7.44
C GLU A 82 -1.08 0.04 -7.74
N PHE A 83 -1.05 -1.01 -6.92
CA PHE A 83 -1.95 -2.16 -7.06
C PHE A 83 -3.43 -1.77 -6.97
N LEU A 84 -3.80 -0.86 -6.07
CA LEU A 84 -5.17 -0.39 -5.96
C LEU A 84 -5.61 0.36 -7.23
N THR A 85 -4.72 1.18 -7.81
CA THR A 85 -5.03 1.88 -9.07
C THR A 85 -5.10 0.94 -10.27
N GLN A 86 -4.34 -0.16 -10.24
CA GLN A 86 -4.35 -1.17 -11.30
C GLN A 86 -5.61 -2.05 -11.21
N SER A 87 -6.05 -2.42 -10.00
CA SER A 87 -7.26 -3.24 -9.83
C SER A 87 -8.52 -2.53 -10.30
N TRP A 88 -8.58 -1.20 -10.17
CA TRP A 88 -9.71 -0.38 -10.65
C TRP A 88 -9.75 -0.22 -12.17
N LYS A 89 -8.62 -0.34 -12.87
CA LYS A 89 -8.56 -0.16 -14.33
C LYS A 89 -8.99 -1.39 -15.12
N ARG A 90 -9.37 -2.49 -14.44
CA ARG A 90 -9.80 -3.73 -15.08
C ARG A 90 -11.30 -3.76 -15.30
#